data_AF-A0A0D2NXK3-F1
#
_entry.id   AF-A0A0D2NXK3-F1
#
_cell.length_a   1.000
_cell.length_b   1.000
_cell.length_c   1.000
_cell.angle_alpha   90.00
_cell.angle_beta   90.00
_cell.angle_gamma   90.00
#
_symmetry.space_group_name_H-M   'P 1'
#
loop_
_entity.id
_entity.type
_entity.pdbx_description
1 polymer ?
#
loop_
_entity_poly.entity_id
_entity_poly.type
_entity_poly.pdbx_seq_one_letter_code
_entity_poly.pdbx_strand_id
1 'polypeptide(L)'
;MFILFPLILLILRSWIWEGCLPAFPVQLYEAWLLFLNTGLALRENILRANGSDIRPWWIYHHYFAMATALVSLTWEIKGQPNCGQKQRGVELFLQWAMMQGAALLLLNRYQRRRLYTRISLGKSNSMNVARRETTGVDCQLWVLCPILFVMQGFEAYVGLLLLKTAFARVVTEWQIIFCGIILVILAVGNFINTAQTLMAKSRFKGTMKKSKSRRELY
;
A
#
# COMPACT_ATOMS: atom_id res chain seq x y z
N MET A 1 -10.05 -9.98 6.88
CA MET A 1 -10.00 -10.26 5.44
C MET A 1 -8.62 -9.95 4.84
N PHE A 2 -8.17 -8.69 4.74
CA PHE A 2 -6.89 -8.33 4.06
C PHE A 2 -5.63 -9.05 4.54
N ILE A 3 -5.50 -9.35 5.84
CA ILE A 3 -4.41 -10.19 6.38
C ILE A 3 -4.76 -11.67 6.31
N LEU A 4 -6.03 -12.03 6.56
CA LEU A 4 -6.47 -13.43 6.66
C LEU A 4 -6.32 -14.18 5.34
N PHE A 5 -6.63 -13.56 4.21
CA PHE A 5 -6.54 -14.23 2.90
C PHE A 5 -5.10 -14.64 2.55
N PRO A 6 -4.09 -13.72 2.51
CA PRO A 6 -2.72 -14.12 2.24
C PRO A 6 -2.12 -15.01 3.35
N LEU A 7 -2.53 -14.85 4.62
CA LEU A 7 -2.13 -15.77 5.69
C LEU A 7 -2.59 -17.20 5.43
N ILE A 8 -3.87 -17.38 5.07
CA ILE A 8 -4.44 -18.69 4.73
C ILE A 8 -3.71 -19.29 3.53
N LEU A 9 -3.45 -18.53 2.47
CA LEU A 9 -2.68 -19.02 1.32
C LEU A 9 -1.26 -19.47 1.70
N LEU A 10 -0.56 -18.72 2.55
CA LEU A 10 0.79 -19.09 3.02
C LEU A 10 0.78 -20.36 3.89
N ILE A 11 -0.23 -20.54 4.74
CA ILE A 11 -0.40 -21.77 5.54
C ILE A 11 -0.75 -22.97 4.64
N LEU A 12 -1.72 -22.83 3.73
CA LEU A 12 -2.10 -23.92 2.82
C LEU A 12 -0.93 -24.35 1.91
N ARG A 13 -0.09 -23.40 1.47
CA ARG A 13 1.14 -23.70 0.73
C ARG A 13 2.11 -24.58 1.52
N SER A 14 2.27 -24.33 2.82
CA SER A 14 3.23 -25.07 3.66
C SER A 14 2.68 -26.36 4.24
N TRP A 15 1.36 -26.50 4.39
CA TRP A 15 0.71 -27.67 5.01
C TRP A 15 0.06 -28.65 4.03
N ILE A 16 -0.39 -28.19 2.85
CA ILE A 16 -1.19 -29.01 1.92
C ILE A 16 -0.52 -29.15 0.56
N TRP A 17 0.21 -28.13 0.11
CA TRP A 17 0.70 -28.07 -1.28
C TRP A 17 2.23 -28.15 -1.43
N GLU A 18 2.96 -28.62 -0.42
CA GLU A 18 4.42 -28.90 -0.50
C GLU A 18 5.25 -27.74 -1.12
N GLY A 19 4.85 -26.49 -0.86
CA GLY A 19 5.50 -25.29 -1.40
C GLY A 19 4.97 -24.78 -2.75
N CYS A 20 4.06 -25.49 -3.42
CA CYS A 20 3.51 -25.15 -4.75
C CYS A 20 2.04 -24.69 -4.70
N LEU A 21 1.77 -23.39 -4.71
CA LEU A 21 0.41 -22.83 -4.74
C LEU A 21 -0.34 -23.21 -6.04
N PRO A 22 -1.55 -23.78 -5.98
CA PRO A 22 -2.39 -23.93 -7.17
C PRO A 22 -2.85 -22.57 -7.71
N ALA A 23 -3.13 -22.49 -9.02
CA ALA A 23 -3.52 -21.26 -9.69
C ALA A 23 -4.80 -20.63 -9.11
N PHE A 24 -5.83 -21.45 -8.86
CA PHE A 24 -7.18 -20.99 -8.52
C PHE A 24 -7.24 -20.15 -7.21
N PRO A 25 -6.64 -20.55 -6.07
CA PRO A 25 -6.63 -19.71 -4.88
C PRO A 25 -5.85 -18.39 -5.02
N VAL A 26 -4.82 -18.36 -5.88
CA VAL A 26 -4.08 -17.12 -6.19
C VAL A 26 -4.93 -16.21 -7.07
N GLN A 27 -5.58 -16.73 -8.11
CA GLN A 27 -6.52 -15.97 -8.94
C GLN A 27 -7.71 -15.43 -8.13
N LEU A 28 -8.25 -16.22 -7.19
CA LEU A 28 -9.32 -15.76 -6.29
C LEU A 28 -8.85 -14.59 -5.40
N TYR A 29 -7.57 -14.58 -5.00
CA TYR A 29 -6.98 -13.46 -4.25
C TYR A 29 -6.82 -12.21 -5.11
N GLU A 30 -6.31 -12.34 -6.34
CA GLU A 30 -6.18 -11.22 -7.28
C GLU A 30 -7.54 -10.63 -7.66
N ALA A 31 -8.56 -11.46 -7.90
CA ALA A 31 -9.94 -11.00 -8.14
C ALA A 31 -10.51 -10.24 -6.94
N TRP A 32 -10.19 -10.69 -5.72
CA TRP A 32 -10.58 -10.01 -4.48
C TRP A 32 -9.85 -8.67 -4.29
N LEU A 33 -8.55 -8.60 -4.63
CA LEU A 33 -7.79 -7.34 -4.67
C LEU A 33 -8.35 -6.37 -5.72
N LEU A 34 -8.68 -6.84 -6.91
CA LEU A 34 -9.29 -6.03 -7.98
C LEU A 34 -10.61 -5.41 -7.51
N PHE A 35 -11.50 -6.22 -6.91
CA PHE A 35 -12.77 -5.73 -6.34
C PHE A 35 -12.55 -4.66 -5.27
N LEU A 36 -11.62 -4.89 -4.32
CA LEU A 36 -11.32 -3.92 -3.27
C LEU A 36 -10.76 -2.59 -3.81
N ASN A 37 -9.76 -2.64 -4.69
CA ASN A 37 -9.15 -1.43 -5.23
C ASN A 37 -10.16 -0.63 -6.07
N THR A 38 -11.04 -1.31 -6.82
CA THR A 38 -12.15 -0.69 -7.54
C THR A 38 -13.10 0.05 -6.59
N GLY A 39 -13.50 -0.60 -5.49
CA GLY A 39 -14.37 0.01 -4.48
C GLY A 39 -13.73 1.20 -3.75
N LEU A 40 -12.42 1.14 -3.47
CA LEU A 40 -11.66 2.25 -2.88
C LEU A 40 -11.52 3.42 -3.86
N ALA A 41 -11.15 3.15 -5.12
CA ALA A 41 -11.08 4.17 -6.17
C ALA A 41 -12.43 4.88 -6.36
N LEU A 42 -13.54 4.13 -6.47
CA LEU A 42 -14.88 4.70 -6.61
C LEU A 42 -15.23 5.59 -5.42
N ARG A 43 -15.01 5.10 -4.19
CA ARG A 43 -15.26 5.86 -2.96
C ARG A 43 -14.45 7.16 -2.89
N GLU A 44 -13.16 7.11 -3.20
CA GLU A 44 -12.30 8.29 -3.17
C GLU A 44 -12.64 9.31 -4.26
N ASN A 45 -13.05 8.87 -5.46
CA ASN A 45 -13.55 9.75 -6.50
C ASN A 45 -14.86 10.46 -6.09
N ILE A 46 -15.84 9.73 -5.54
CA ILE A 46 -17.10 10.32 -5.04
C ILE A 46 -16.82 11.36 -3.94
N LEU A 47 -15.95 11.02 -2.99
CA LEU A 47 -15.56 11.95 -1.92
C LEU A 47 -14.88 13.21 -2.46
N ARG A 48 -14.00 13.07 -3.46
CA ARG A 48 -13.31 14.18 -4.11
C ARG A 48 -14.27 15.06 -4.93
N ALA A 49 -15.24 14.47 -5.62
CA ALA A 49 -16.33 15.19 -6.29
C ALA A 49 -17.19 15.99 -5.28
N ASN A 50 -17.43 15.42 -4.10
CA ASN A 50 -18.10 16.09 -2.98
C ASN A 50 -17.20 17.08 -2.20
N GLY A 51 -16.09 17.54 -2.79
CA GLY A 51 -15.21 18.56 -2.20
C GLY A 51 -14.23 18.07 -1.12
N SER A 52 -14.03 16.76 -0.96
CA SER A 52 -13.00 16.25 -0.06
C SER A 52 -11.61 16.44 -0.67
N ASP A 53 -10.74 17.13 0.08
CA ASP A 53 -9.32 17.26 -0.22
C ASP A 53 -8.59 15.91 -0.06
N ILE A 54 -8.57 15.14 -1.14
CA ILE A 54 -7.89 13.85 -1.28
C ILE A 54 -6.77 14.01 -2.31
N ARG A 55 -5.53 13.74 -1.90
CA ARG A 55 -4.36 13.81 -2.79
C ARG A 55 -4.55 12.88 -3.99
N PRO A 56 -4.41 13.36 -5.24
CA PRO A 56 -4.65 12.58 -6.45
C PRO A 56 -3.85 11.26 -6.53
N TRP A 57 -2.65 11.21 -5.93
CA TRP A 57 -1.80 10.02 -5.89
C TRP A 57 -2.53 8.77 -5.40
N TRP A 58 -3.39 8.86 -4.38
CA TRP A 58 -4.06 7.66 -3.84
C TRP A 58 -5.07 7.07 -4.82
N ILE A 59 -5.76 7.92 -5.58
CA ILE A 59 -6.65 7.49 -6.66
C ILE A 59 -5.85 6.81 -7.79
N TYR A 60 -4.71 7.38 -8.19
CA TYR A 60 -3.82 6.75 -9.18
C TYR A 60 -3.22 5.43 -8.68
N HIS A 61 -2.82 5.36 -7.40
CA HIS A 61 -2.33 4.13 -6.76
C HIS A 61 -3.36 3.01 -6.86
N HIS A 62 -4.64 3.28 -6.56
CA HIS A 62 -5.72 2.28 -6.70
C HIS A 62 -5.88 1.81 -8.16
N TYR A 63 -5.79 2.70 -9.15
CA TYR A 63 -5.85 2.32 -10.57
C TYR A 63 -4.64 1.47 -11.01
N PHE A 64 -3.43 1.78 -10.56
CA PHE A 64 -2.25 0.96 -10.81
C PHE A 64 -2.36 -0.42 -10.13
N ALA A 65 -2.92 -0.49 -8.92
CA ALA A 65 -3.21 -1.75 -8.23
C ALA A 65 -4.28 -2.58 -8.96
N MET A 66 -5.34 -1.95 -9.50
CA MET A 66 -6.33 -2.61 -10.35
C MET A 66 -5.70 -3.16 -11.64
N ALA A 67 -4.85 -2.39 -12.32
CA ALA A 67 -4.15 -2.83 -13.52
C ALA A 67 -3.20 -4.01 -13.23
N THR A 68 -2.49 -3.97 -12.11
CA THR A 68 -1.63 -5.07 -11.64
C THR A 68 -2.45 -6.33 -11.38
N ALA A 69 -3.55 -6.24 -10.61
CA ALA A 69 -4.42 -7.39 -10.34
C ALA A 69 -5.04 -7.97 -11.62
N LEU A 70 -5.47 -7.12 -12.56
CA LEU A 70 -6.04 -7.55 -13.84
C LEU A 70 -5.02 -8.29 -14.72
N VAL A 71 -3.77 -7.81 -14.79
CA VAL A 71 -2.70 -8.48 -15.54
C VAL A 71 -2.18 -9.73 -14.81
N SER A 72 -2.21 -9.75 -13.48
CA SER A 72 -1.94 -10.96 -12.69
C SER A 72 -3.02 -12.04 -12.87
N LEU A 73 -4.28 -11.67 -13.11
CA LEU A 73 -5.37 -12.63 -13.39
C LEU A 73 -5.20 -13.36 -14.73
N THR A 74 -4.59 -12.72 -15.74
CA THR A 74 -4.29 -13.37 -17.03
C THR A 74 -3.05 -14.28 -16.95
N TRP A 75 -2.43 -14.41 -15.78
CA TRP A 75 -1.35 -15.35 -15.54
C TRP A 75 -1.90 -16.77 -15.28
N GLU A 76 -1.78 -17.66 -16.27
CA GLU A 76 -1.98 -19.08 -16.02
C GLU A 76 -0.73 -19.70 -15.38
N ILE A 77 -0.82 -20.07 -14.09
CA ILE A 77 0.18 -20.94 -13.46
C ILE A 77 -0.03 -22.37 -14.00
N LYS A 78 0.44 -22.63 -15.22
CA LYS A 78 0.49 -23.99 -15.78
C LYS A 78 1.42 -24.84 -14.90
N GLY A 79 0.92 -26.00 -14.47
CA GLY A 79 1.66 -26.95 -13.63
C GLY A 79 2.91 -27.44 -14.35
N GLN A 80 4.04 -26.81 -14.08
CA GLN A 80 5.35 -27.12 -14.65
C GLN A 80 6.30 -27.66 -13.58
N PRO A 81 7.28 -28.52 -13.95
CA PRO A 81 8.11 -29.26 -12.99
C PRO A 81 8.98 -28.40 -12.05
N ASN A 82 9.11 -27.09 -12.28
CA ASN A 82 9.89 -26.16 -11.44
C ASN A 82 8.99 -25.15 -10.68
N CYS A 83 7.87 -25.61 -10.13
CA CYS A 83 6.87 -24.76 -9.45
C CYS A 83 7.47 -23.85 -8.36
N GLY A 84 8.28 -24.41 -7.45
CA GLY A 84 8.82 -23.67 -6.29
C GLY A 84 9.71 -22.47 -6.66
N GLN A 85 10.51 -22.57 -7.73
CA GLN A 85 11.35 -21.45 -8.19
C GLN A 85 10.51 -20.36 -8.87
N LYS A 86 9.57 -20.72 -9.75
CA LYS A 86 8.69 -19.75 -10.42
C LYS A 86 7.78 -19.00 -9.44
N GLN A 87 7.38 -19.64 -8.34
CA GLN A 87 6.47 -19.04 -7.35
C GLN A 87 7.16 -18.21 -6.26
N ARG A 88 8.48 -18.07 -6.26
CA ARG A 88 9.17 -17.23 -5.26
C ARG A 88 8.71 -15.77 -5.31
N GLY A 89 8.35 -15.26 -6.49
CA GLY A 89 7.72 -13.94 -6.64
C GLY A 89 6.34 -13.84 -5.99
N VAL A 90 5.49 -14.86 -6.17
CA VAL A 90 4.14 -14.93 -5.58
C VAL A 90 4.22 -15.03 -4.05
N GLU A 91 5.16 -15.82 -3.52
CA GLU A 91 5.42 -15.90 -2.08
C GLU A 91 5.79 -14.54 -1.48
N LEU A 92 6.75 -13.84 -2.11
CA LEU A 92 7.18 -12.52 -1.64
C LEU A 92 6.07 -11.47 -1.77
N PHE A 93 5.23 -11.57 -2.80
CA PHE A 93 4.04 -10.73 -2.96
C PHE A 93 3.00 -10.99 -1.85
N LEU A 94 2.71 -12.24 -1.49
CA LEU A 94 1.82 -12.58 -0.37
C LEU A 94 2.37 -12.11 0.98
N GLN A 95 3.69 -12.20 1.20
CA GLN A 95 4.37 -11.65 2.38
C GLN A 95 4.28 -10.11 2.42
N TRP A 96 4.50 -9.44 1.29
CA TRP A 96 4.31 -7.99 1.16
C TRP A 96 2.85 -7.58 1.40
N ALA A 97 1.88 -8.37 0.90
CA ALA A 97 0.47 -8.12 1.08
C ALA A 97 0.01 -8.30 2.54
N MET A 98 0.59 -9.25 3.26
CA MET A 98 0.46 -9.37 4.73
C MET A 98 0.94 -8.10 5.45
N MET A 99 2.12 -7.58 5.09
CA MET A 99 2.65 -6.34 5.64
C MET A 99 1.75 -5.13 5.31
N GLN A 100 1.29 -5.02 4.05
CA GLN A 100 0.26 -4.06 3.60
C GLN A 100 -0.98 -4.12 4.48
N GLY A 101 -1.54 -5.31 4.72
CA GLY A 101 -2.69 -5.51 5.59
C GLY A 101 -2.44 -5.04 7.03
N ALA A 102 -1.28 -5.36 7.60
CA ALA A 102 -0.90 -4.94 8.94
C ALA A 102 -0.78 -3.41 9.06
N ALA A 103 -0.10 -2.76 8.10
CA ALA A 103 0.00 -1.30 8.10
C ALA A 103 -1.34 -0.62 7.79
N LEU A 104 -2.19 -1.20 6.94
CA LEU A 104 -3.55 -0.72 6.71
C LEU A 104 -4.38 -0.74 8.00
N LEU A 105 -4.24 -1.76 8.86
CA LEU A 105 -4.87 -1.76 10.19
C LEU A 105 -4.29 -0.65 11.09
N LEU A 106 -2.97 -0.50 11.15
CA LEU A 106 -2.31 0.55 11.96
C LEU A 106 -2.69 1.96 11.48
N LEU A 107 -2.66 2.20 10.17
CA LEU A 107 -3.15 3.41 9.50
C LEU A 107 -4.60 3.65 9.87
N ASN A 108 -5.50 2.68 9.67
CA ASN A 108 -6.92 2.85 9.98
C ASN A 108 -7.16 3.17 11.46
N ARG A 109 -6.45 2.52 12.40
CA ARG A 109 -6.52 2.83 13.84
C ARG A 109 -6.04 4.26 14.14
N TYR A 110 -4.91 4.68 13.56
CA TYR A 110 -4.37 6.04 13.72
C TYR A 110 -5.28 7.12 13.13
N GLN A 111 -5.72 6.91 11.89
CA GLN A 111 -6.58 7.81 11.13
C GLN A 111 -7.94 7.98 11.81
N ARG A 112 -8.57 6.87 12.23
CA ARG A 112 -9.88 6.89 12.91
C ARG A 112 -9.83 7.57 14.28
N ARG A 113 -8.80 7.28 15.11
CA ARG A 113 -8.59 7.98 16.39
C ARG A 113 -8.51 9.50 16.20
N ARG A 114 -7.65 9.95 15.26
CA ARG A 114 -7.43 11.40 15.01
C ARG A 114 -8.66 12.08 14.39
N LEU A 115 -9.48 11.38 13.60
CA LEU A 115 -10.75 11.91 13.08
C LEU A 115 -11.75 12.16 14.20
N TYR A 116 -11.97 11.17 15.09
CA TYR A 116 -12.86 11.35 16.24
C TYR A 116 -12.41 12.51 17.14
N THR A 117 -11.12 12.65 17.43
CA THR A 117 -10.60 13.80 18.19
C THR A 117 -10.87 15.15 17.50
N ARG A 118 -10.78 15.24 16.17
CA ARG A 118 -11.09 16.52 15.47
C ARG A 118 -12.58 16.82 15.45
N ILE A 119 -13.44 15.81 15.34
CA ILE A 119 -14.90 15.96 15.42
C ILE A 119 -15.31 16.43 16.82
N SER A 120 -14.79 15.80 17.89
CA SER A 120 -15.08 16.20 19.27
C SER A 120 -14.56 17.59 19.63
N LEU A 121 -13.58 18.11 18.89
CA LEU A 121 -13.05 19.47 19.02
C LEU A 121 -13.74 20.49 18.09
N GLY A 122 -14.77 20.10 17.33
CA GLY A 122 -15.43 20.96 16.33
C GLY A 122 -14.57 21.34 15.12
N LYS A 123 -13.33 20.84 15.02
CA LYS A 123 -12.32 21.19 13.99
C LYS A 123 -12.41 20.34 12.72
N SER A 124 -13.46 19.52 12.58
CA SER A 124 -13.71 18.71 11.40
C SER A 124 -15.19 18.39 11.27
N ASN A 125 -15.76 18.70 10.10
CA ASN A 125 -17.13 18.29 9.76
C ASN A 125 -17.21 16.75 9.66
N SER A 126 -18.37 16.15 9.99
CA SER A 126 -18.57 14.69 10.07
C SER A 126 -18.33 13.95 8.74
N MET A 127 -18.54 14.63 7.62
CA MET A 127 -18.34 14.12 6.26
C MET A 127 -16.86 14.04 5.83
N ASN A 128 -15.92 14.65 6.57
CA ASN A 128 -14.50 14.58 6.21
C ASN A 128 -13.89 13.21 6.52
N VAL A 129 -13.20 12.62 5.54
CA VAL A 129 -12.31 11.48 5.80
C VAL A 129 -11.10 11.92 6.65
N ALA A 130 -10.52 10.99 7.40
CA ALA A 130 -9.39 11.22 8.28
C ALA A 130 -8.18 11.87 7.55
N ARG A 131 -8.07 13.20 7.66
CA ARG A 131 -7.43 14.13 6.71
C ARG A 131 -5.94 13.93 6.33
N ARG A 132 -5.19 12.99 6.93
CA ARG A 132 -3.69 12.87 6.94
C ARG A 132 -2.89 14.13 7.35
N GLU A 133 -3.31 15.34 6.99
CA GLU A 133 -2.56 16.59 7.16
C GLU A 133 -2.89 17.39 8.43
N THR A 134 -1.86 18.14 8.86
CA THR A 134 -1.80 19.20 9.89
C THR A 134 -2.47 18.95 11.25
N THR A 135 -1.65 18.96 12.32
CA THR A 135 -1.99 18.82 13.76
C THR A 135 -2.39 17.40 14.25
N GLY A 136 -1.63 16.90 15.23
CA GLY A 136 -1.79 15.58 15.87
C GLY A 136 -0.45 14.99 16.37
N VAL A 137 -0.44 14.59 17.66
CA VAL A 137 0.65 14.02 18.49
C VAL A 137 1.87 13.45 17.75
N ASP A 138 3.06 13.96 18.06
CA ASP A 138 4.31 13.58 17.37
C ASP A 138 4.74 12.12 17.57
N CYS A 139 4.51 11.54 18.76
CA CYS A 139 5.00 10.20 19.11
C CYS A 139 4.40 9.08 18.24
N GLN A 140 3.11 9.13 17.91
CA GLN A 140 2.46 8.05 17.15
C GLN A 140 2.82 8.09 15.65
N LEU A 141 3.10 9.28 15.10
CA LEU A 141 3.61 9.39 13.72
C LEU A 141 5.03 8.83 13.59
N TRP A 142 5.84 8.99 14.65
CA TRP A 142 7.23 8.51 14.69
C TRP A 142 7.36 6.99 14.57
N VAL A 143 6.39 6.23 15.08
CA VAL A 143 6.32 4.77 14.91
C VAL A 143 5.79 4.38 13.52
N LEU A 144 4.83 5.14 12.99
CA LEU A 144 4.18 4.82 11.72
C LEU A 144 5.09 5.06 10.49
N CYS A 145 5.90 6.11 10.50
CA CYS A 145 6.78 6.45 9.38
C CYS A 145 7.85 5.40 9.02
N PRO A 146 8.67 4.86 9.95
CA PRO A 146 9.65 3.84 9.59
C PRO A 146 8.99 2.58 9.02
N ILE A 147 7.82 2.18 9.54
CA ILE A 147 7.03 1.06 9.00
C ILE A 147 6.64 1.32 7.53
N LEU A 148 6.15 2.52 7.21
CA LEU A 148 5.80 2.89 5.84
C LEU A 148 7.01 2.87 4.90
N PHE A 149 8.17 3.39 5.33
CA PHE A 149 9.38 3.39 4.50
C PHE A 149 9.94 1.98 4.28
N VAL A 150 9.97 1.13 5.32
CA VAL A 150 10.39 -0.28 5.19
C VAL A 150 9.51 -1.02 4.17
N MET A 151 8.20 -0.77 4.20
CA MET A 151 7.26 -1.41 3.27
C MET A 151 7.38 -0.91 1.83
N GLN A 152 7.65 0.38 1.63
CA GLN A 152 7.96 0.95 0.31
C GLN A 152 9.29 0.41 -0.23
N GLY A 153 10.29 0.24 0.63
CA GLY A 153 11.55 -0.43 0.28
C GLY A 153 11.33 -1.90 -0.10
N PHE A 154 10.47 -2.62 0.61
CA PHE A 154 10.13 -4.01 0.27
C PHE A 154 9.30 -4.11 -1.02
N GLU A 155 8.37 -3.19 -1.26
CA GLU A 155 7.61 -3.05 -2.52
C GLU A 155 8.58 -2.88 -3.72
N ALA A 156 9.54 -1.96 -3.62
CA ALA A 156 10.58 -1.76 -4.62
C ALA A 156 11.48 -3.00 -4.80
N TYR A 157 11.87 -3.65 -3.71
CA TYR A 157 12.69 -4.88 -3.76
C TYR A 157 11.97 -6.01 -4.52
N VAL A 158 10.68 -6.25 -4.25
CA VAL A 158 9.88 -7.25 -4.96
C VAL A 158 9.75 -6.88 -6.45
N GLY A 159 9.46 -5.62 -6.78
CA GLY A 159 9.39 -5.15 -8.17
C GLY A 159 10.71 -5.34 -8.94
N LEU A 160 11.84 -4.95 -8.35
CA LEU A 160 13.18 -5.14 -8.93
C LEU A 160 13.57 -6.61 -9.06
N LEU A 161 13.18 -7.47 -8.11
CA LEU A 161 13.44 -8.90 -8.18
C LEU A 161 12.68 -9.55 -9.34
N LEU A 162 11.40 -9.20 -9.53
CA LEU A 162 10.58 -9.66 -10.66
C LEU A 162 11.20 -9.26 -12.01
N LEU A 163 11.65 -8.01 -12.13
CA LEU A 163 12.36 -7.54 -13.32
C LEU A 163 13.66 -8.32 -13.55
N LYS A 164 14.46 -8.55 -12.50
CA LYS A 164 15.69 -9.34 -12.60
C LYS A 164 15.41 -10.78 -13.07
N THR A 165 14.33 -11.43 -12.61
CA THR A 165 13.97 -12.78 -13.05
C THR A 165 13.50 -12.84 -14.51
N ALA A 166 12.85 -11.78 -15.00
CA ALA A 166 12.47 -11.67 -16.42
C ALA A 166 13.70 -11.42 -17.32
N PHE A 167 14.59 -10.50 -16.94
CA PHE A 167 15.83 -10.25 -17.71
C PHE A 167 16.76 -11.46 -17.77
N ALA A 168 16.80 -12.28 -16.72
CA ALA A 168 17.52 -13.55 -16.70
C ALA A 168 16.90 -14.66 -17.58
N ARG A 169 15.81 -14.37 -18.32
CA ARG A 169 15.03 -15.31 -19.15
C ARG A 169 14.52 -16.56 -18.42
N VAL A 170 14.48 -16.54 -17.08
CA VAL A 170 13.93 -17.64 -16.26
C VAL A 170 12.41 -17.75 -16.44
N VAL A 171 11.75 -16.63 -16.77
CA VAL A 171 10.34 -16.57 -17.14
C VAL A 171 10.16 -15.60 -18.30
N THR A 172 9.50 -16.04 -19.37
CA THR A 172 9.36 -15.32 -20.65
C THR A 172 8.10 -14.45 -20.76
N GLU A 173 7.19 -14.57 -19.79
CA GLU A 173 5.88 -13.92 -19.82
C GLU A 173 5.99 -12.41 -19.53
N TRP A 174 5.40 -11.60 -20.41
CA TRP A 174 5.46 -10.13 -20.35
C TRP A 174 4.76 -9.55 -19.10
N GLN A 175 3.79 -10.27 -18.54
CA GLN A 175 3.04 -9.88 -17.35
C GLN A 175 3.95 -9.67 -16.12
N ILE A 176 5.02 -10.47 -15.93
CA ILE A 176 5.99 -10.25 -14.84
C ILE A 176 6.72 -8.91 -15.03
N ILE A 177 7.07 -8.57 -16.26
CA ILE A 177 7.75 -7.30 -16.58
C ILE A 177 6.80 -6.14 -16.27
N PHE A 178 5.55 -6.22 -16.72
CA PHE A 178 4.52 -5.22 -16.46
C PHE A 178 4.26 -5.01 -14.96
N CYS A 179 4.01 -6.09 -14.21
CA CYS A 179 3.77 -6.02 -12.77
C CYS A 179 5.03 -5.54 -12.00
N GLY A 180 6.23 -5.95 -12.43
CA GLY A 180 7.50 -5.47 -11.87
C GLY A 180 7.70 -3.96 -12.06
N ILE A 181 7.42 -3.43 -13.25
CA ILE A 181 7.45 -1.98 -13.53
C ILE A 181 6.45 -1.23 -12.65
N ILE A 182 5.19 -1.69 -12.56
CA ILE A 182 4.17 -1.00 -11.77
C ILE A 182 4.52 -1.02 -10.28
N LEU A 183 5.02 -2.13 -9.72
CA LEU A 183 5.44 -2.17 -8.32
C LEU A 183 6.56 -1.16 -8.01
N VAL A 184 7.52 -0.96 -8.92
CA VAL A 184 8.55 0.07 -8.77
C VAL A 184 7.95 1.49 -8.84
N ILE A 185 7.02 1.75 -9.77
CA ILE A 185 6.31 3.05 -9.87
C ILE A 185 5.51 3.34 -8.60
N LEU A 186 4.78 2.35 -8.08
CA LEU A 186 4.02 2.45 -6.84
C LEU A 186 4.94 2.76 -5.67
N ALA A 187 6.03 1.99 -5.48
CA ALA A 187 6.99 2.21 -4.40
C ALA A 187 7.58 3.63 -4.43
N VAL A 188 8.03 4.10 -5.59
CA VAL A 188 8.60 5.45 -5.77
C VAL A 188 7.56 6.54 -5.48
N GLY A 189 6.35 6.43 -6.02
CA GLY A 189 5.30 7.44 -5.79
C GLY A 189 4.78 7.44 -4.34
N ASN A 190 4.71 6.26 -3.69
CA ASN A 190 4.40 6.10 -2.27
C ASN A 190 5.48 6.78 -1.40
N PHE A 191 6.75 6.59 -1.74
CA PHE A 191 7.90 7.23 -1.09
C PHE A 191 7.84 8.76 -1.22
N ILE A 192 7.69 9.28 -2.45
CA ILE A 192 7.59 10.72 -2.73
C ILE A 192 6.44 11.36 -1.94
N ASN A 193 5.25 10.75 -1.94
CA ASN A 193 4.09 11.29 -1.21
C ASN A 193 4.30 11.27 0.32
N THR A 194 4.97 10.25 0.83
CA THR A 194 5.30 10.12 2.26
C THR A 194 6.33 11.18 2.66
N ALA A 195 7.40 11.34 1.87
CA ALA A 195 8.41 12.38 2.06
C ALA A 195 7.81 13.80 1.99
N GLN A 196 6.94 14.08 1.01
CA GLN A 196 6.23 15.37 0.90
C GLN A 196 5.36 15.65 2.13
N THR A 197 4.64 14.65 2.66
CA THR A 197 3.84 14.80 3.89
C THR A 197 4.72 15.16 5.09
N LEU A 198 5.90 14.52 5.20
CA LEU A 198 6.85 14.78 6.28
C LEU A 198 7.53 16.14 6.16
N MET A 199 7.95 16.55 4.95
CA MET A 199 8.52 17.86 4.68
C MET A 199 7.53 19.00 4.93
N ALA A 200 6.25 18.82 4.57
CA ALA A 200 5.21 19.76 4.92
C ALA A 200 5.08 19.89 6.46
N LYS A 201 5.01 18.76 7.18
CA LYS A 201 4.93 18.77 8.65
C LYS A 201 6.16 19.42 9.31
N SER A 202 7.38 19.15 8.84
CA SER A 202 8.60 19.73 9.42
C SER A 202 8.66 21.24 9.18
N ARG A 203 8.31 21.72 7.98
CA ARG A 203 8.17 23.16 7.68
C ARG A 203 7.18 23.86 8.61
N PHE A 204 5.97 23.31 8.78
CA PHE A 204 4.98 23.87 9.71
C PHE A 204 5.48 23.91 11.16
N LYS A 205 6.16 22.86 11.64
CA LYS A 205 6.75 22.83 12.99
C LYS A 205 7.88 23.86 13.16
N GLY A 206 8.69 24.08 12.12
CA GLY A 206 9.71 25.14 12.07
C GLY A 206 9.11 26.54 12.17
N THR A 207 8.10 26.84 11.36
CA THR A 207 7.39 28.13 11.39
C THR A 207 6.71 28.40 12.74
N MET A 208 6.08 27.38 13.33
CA MET A 208 5.52 27.45 14.69
C MET A 208 6.60 27.77 15.74
N LYS A 209 7.74 27.07 15.73
CA LYS A 209 8.85 27.33 16.67
C LYS A 209 9.40 28.75 16.52
N LYS A 210 9.54 29.24 15.28
CA LYS A 210 9.97 30.62 14.97
C LYS A 210 8.94 31.67 15.41
N SER A 211 7.63 31.37 15.35
CA SER A 211 6.57 32.24 15.86
C SER A 211 6.53 32.30 17.38
N LYS A 212 6.74 31.16 18.07
CA LYS A 212 6.75 31.11 19.54
C LYS A 212 7.97 31.83 20.12
N SER A 213 9.17 31.55 19.61
CA SER A 213 10.40 32.23 20.02
C SER A 213 10.32 33.76 19.85
N ARG A 214 9.67 34.25 18.78
CA ARG A 214 9.47 35.70 18.60
C ARG A 214 8.43 36.32 19.55
N ARG A 215 7.59 35.51 20.20
CA ARG A 215 6.62 35.90 21.23
C ARG A 215 7.12 35.72 22.66
N GLU A 216 8.32 35.18 22.83
CA GLU A 216 9.04 35.06 24.10
C GLU A 216 10.20 36.09 24.19
N LEU A 217 10.36 36.92 23.15
CA LEU A 217 11.36 37.99 22.99
C LEU A 217 10.75 39.40 23.03
N TYR A 218 9.43 39.48 23.23
CA TYR A 218 8.61 40.68 23.42
C TYR A 218 7.72 40.45 24.64
#